data_AF-A0A2T7WNE6-F1
#
_entry.id   AF-A0A2T7WNE6-F1
#
_cell.length_a   1.000
_cell.length_b   1.000
_cell.length_c   1.000
_cell.angle_alpha   90.00
_cell.angle_beta   90.00
_cell.angle_gamma   90.00
#
_symmetry.space_group_name_H-M   'P 1'
#
loop_
_entity.id
_entity.type
_entity.pdbx_description
1 polymer ?
#
loop_
_entity_poly.entity_id
_entity_poly.type
_entity_poly.pdbx_seq_one_letter_code
_entity_poly.pdbx_strand_id
1 'polypeptide(L)'
;MAFAAVAVTTGAALAVPVWLGMGGVRVDPDVVIPIRYTTSTGVNVSCSWAVHIGEEERSPTEERVAEALRETSWDGVGQDIYDQAIENPRAPQPGETWAVDTQETRDAISFKLAILPVVERRLPTELQGAASQWGSTDTCTGPFR
;
A
#
# COMPACT_ATOMS: atom_id res chain seq x y z
N MET A 1 -43.99 5.21 -5.30
CA MET A 1 -42.73 4.61 -4.80
C MET A 1 -41.74 4.63 -5.96
N ALA A 2 -40.73 5.49 -5.91
CA ALA A 2 -39.73 5.61 -6.97
C ALA A 2 -38.49 4.80 -6.57
N PHE A 3 -38.14 3.79 -7.36
CA PHE A 3 -36.91 3.03 -7.20
C PHE A 3 -35.76 3.85 -7.78
N ALA A 4 -34.90 4.39 -6.91
CA ALA A 4 -33.63 4.99 -7.32
C ALA A 4 -32.63 3.86 -7.61
N ALA A 5 -32.29 3.69 -8.88
CA ALA A 5 -31.25 2.75 -9.30
C ALA A 5 -29.90 3.26 -8.80
N VAL A 6 -29.30 2.53 -7.87
CA VAL A 6 -27.91 2.74 -7.46
C VAL A 6 -27.03 2.27 -8.61
N ALA A 7 -26.50 3.21 -9.38
CA ALA A 7 -25.45 2.94 -10.35
C ALA A 7 -24.17 2.61 -9.58
N VAL A 8 -23.90 1.32 -9.39
CA VAL A 8 -22.58 0.84 -8.96
C VAL A 8 -21.65 1.06 -10.14
N THR A 9 -20.95 2.19 -10.15
CA THR A 9 -19.82 2.37 -11.07
C THR A 9 -18.71 1.45 -10.60
N THR A 10 -18.64 0.25 -11.19
CA THR A 10 -17.44 -0.60 -11.12
C THR A 10 -16.29 0.24 -11.66
N GLY A 11 -15.47 0.77 -10.76
CA GLY A 11 -14.30 1.54 -11.09
C GLY A 11 -13.35 0.65 -11.85
N ALA A 12 -13.36 0.76 -13.17
CA ALA A 12 -12.25 0.30 -14.00
C ALA A 12 -11.04 1.13 -13.56
N ALA A 13 -10.26 0.59 -12.63
CA ALA A 13 -8.93 1.07 -12.36
C ALA A 13 -8.18 0.97 -13.69
N LEU A 14 -7.86 2.11 -14.29
CA LEU A 14 -6.95 2.17 -15.42
C LEU A 14 -5.64 1.58 -14.92
N ALA A 15 -5.38 0.31 -15.28
CA ALA A 15 -4.15 -0.38 -14.98
C ALA A 15 -3.05 0.26 -15.83
N VAL A 16 -2.46 1.34 -15.31
CA VAL A 16 -1.16 1.80 -15.80
C VAL A 16 -0.19 0.66 -15.54
N PRO A 17 0.56 0.18 -16.54
CA PRO A 17 1.51 -0.91 -16.32
C PRO A 17 2.60 -0.41 -15.38
N VAL A 18 2.55 -0.87 -14.12
CA VAL A 18 3.56 -0.61 -13.10
C VAL A 18 4.54 -1.78 -13.15
N TRP A 19 5.79 -1.50 -13.51
CA TRP A 19 6.87 -2.49 -13.53
C TRP A 19 7.79 -2.28 -12.33
N LEU A 20 8.19 -3.37 -11.69
CA LEU A 20 9.12 -3.36 -10.57
C LEU A 20 10.52 -3.76 -11.06
N GLY A 21 11.54 -3.05 -10.58
CA GLY A 21 12.93 -3.44 -10.74
C GLY A 21 13.42 -4.16 -9.50
N MET A 22 13.78 -5.43 -9.60
CA MET A 22 14.37 -6.22 -8.51
C MET A 22 15.63 -6.91 -9.02
N GLY A 23 16.77 -6.71 -8.34
CA GLY A 23 18.04 -7.35 -8.74
C GLY A 23 18.53 -7.00 -10.16
N GLY A 24 18.04 -5.90 -10.77
CA GLY A 24 18.35 -5.54 -12.15
C GLY A 24 17.44 -6.16 -13.21
N VAL A 25 16.47 -6.98 -12.81
CA VAL A 25 15.46 -7.60 -13.69
C VAL A 25 14.12 -6.89 -13.53
N ARG A 26 13.34 -6.82 -14.60
CA ARG A 26 11.94 -6.35 -14.56
C ARG A 26 11.03 -7.51 -14.20
N VAL A 27 10.22 -7.31 -13.17
CA VAL A 27 9.22 -8.28 -12.71
C VAL A 27 7.84 -7.63 -12.72
N ASP A 28 6.83 -8.46 -13.00
CA ASP A 28 5.44 -8.08 -12.84
C ASP A 28 5.05 -8.05 -11.36
N PRO A 29 4.25 -7.07 -10.91
CA PRO A 29 3.70 -7.11 -9.56
C PRO A 29 2.70 -8.28 -9.44
N ASP A 30 2.73 -8.94 -8.29
CA ASP A 30 1.72 -9.92 -7.88
C ASP A 30 0.36 -9.26 -7.70
N VAL A 31 0.36 -8.05 -7.15
CA VAL A 31 -0.85 -7.27 -6.92
C VAL A 31 -0.57 -5.78 -7.07
N VAL A 32 -1.58 -5.05 -7.55
CA VAL A 32 -1.60 -3.58 -7.52
C VAL A 32 -2.72 -3.16 -6.57
N ILE A 33 -2.34 -2.73 -5.37
CA ILE A 33 -3.25 -2.37 -4.29
C ILE A 33 -3.73 -0.93 -4.51
N PRO A 34 -5.05 -0.69 -4.69
CA PRO A 34 -5.58 0.67 -4.79
C PRO A 34 -5.55 1.34 -3.42
N ILE A 35 -4.90 2.49 -3.33
CA ILE A 35 -4.86 3.31 -2.13
C ILE A 35 -5.78 4.50 -2.36
N ARG A 36 -6.91 4.50 -1.66
CA ARG A 36 -7.88 5.59 -1.66
C ARG A 36 -8.21 5.96 -0.22
N TYR A 37 -8.12 7.24 0.10
CA TYR A 37 -8.48 7.77 1.42
C TYR A 37 -8.96 9.21 1.32
N THR A 38 -9.69 9.64 2.35
CA THR A 38 -10.05 11.03 2.56
C THR A 38 -9.24 11.57 3.73
N THR A 39 -8.54 12.67 3.51
CA THR A 39 -7.79 13.33 4.56
C THR A 39 -8.71 13.94 5.62
N SER A 40 -8.14 14.32 6.75
CA SER A 40 -8.85 15.03 7.83
C SER A 40 -9.46 16.37 7.38
N THR A 41 -8.92 16.95 6.30
CA THR A 41 -9.37 18.20 5.69
C THR A 41 -10.39 17.99 4.56
N GLY A 42 -10.78 16.74 4.27
CA GLY A 42 -11.76 16.39 3.25
C GLY A 42 -11.19 16.25 1.84
N VAL A 43 -9.86 16.17 1.69
CA VAL A 43 -9.21 15.96 0.38
C VAL A 43 -9.22 14.48 0.05
N ASN A 44 -9.72 14.13 -1.14
CA ASN A 44 -9.68 12.76 -1.64
C ASN A 44 -8.33 12.48 -2.31
N VAL A 45 -7.66 11.42 -1.89
CA VAL A 45 -6.42 10.93 -2.50
C VAL A 45 -6.66 9.57 -3.15
N SER A 46 -6.05 9.37 -4.31
CA SER A 46 -6.09 8.11 -5.05
C SER A 46 -4.72 7.84 -5.66
N CYS A 47 -4.09 6.74 -5.26
CA CYS A 47 -2.85 6.23 -5.81
C CYS A 47 -2.85 4.69 -5.78
N SER A 48 -1.73 4.07 -6.13
CA SER A 48 -1.57 2.61 -6.09
C SER A 48 -0.22 2.23 -5.53
N TRP A 49 -0.16 1.10 -4.83
CA TRP A 49 1.08 0.45 -4.42
C TRP A 49 1.14 -0.94 -5.06
N ALA A 50 2.17 -1.17 -5.87
CA ALA A 50 2.39 -2.41 -6.58
C ALA A 50 3.44 -3.23 -5.85
N VAL A 51 3.19 -4.52 -5.70
CA VAL A 51 3.98 -5.41 -4.84
C VAL A 51 4.33 -6.68 -5.60
N HIS A 52 5.54 -7.16 -5.38
CA HIS A 52 5.99 -8.49 -5.77
C HIS A 52 6.63 -9.17 -4.56
N ILE A 53 6.38 -10.46 -4.37
CA ILE A 53 6.94 -11.26 -3.28
C ILE A 53 8.06 -12.16 -3.78
N GLY A 54 9.15 -12.19 -3.02
CA GLY A 54 10.34 -13.00 -3.31
C GLY A 54 11.32 -12.34 -4.29
N GLU A 55 12.30 -13.12 -4.73
CA GLU A 55 13.24 -12.77 -5.80
C GLU A 55 12.74 -13.32 -7.16
N GLU A 56 13.64 -13.50 -8.14
CA GLU A 56 13.29 -14.09 -9.45
C GLU A 56 12.70 -15.50 -9.32
N GLU A 57 13.22 -16.32 -8.39
CA GLU A 57 12.66 -17.62 -8.04
C GLU A 57 12.03 -17.57 -6.64
N ARG A 58 10.72 -17.86 -6.54
CA ARG A 58 10.00 -17.89 -5.27
C ARG A 58 10.12 -19.22 -4.57
N SER A 59 10.25 -19.16 -3.25
CA SER A 59 10.00 -20.33 -2.40
C SER A 59 8.49 -20.71 -2.38
N PRO A 60 8.14 -21.95 -1.97
CA PRO A 60 6.74 -22.35 -1.80
C PRO A 60 5.96 -21.52 -0.77
N THR A 61 6.65 -20.87 0.17
CA THR A 61 6.01 -19.96 1.13
C THR A 61 5.72 -18.62 0.47
N GLU A 62 6.67 -18.07 -0.28
CA GLU A 62 6.48 -16.82 -1.01
C GLU A 62 5.38 -16.92 -2.07
N GLU A 63 5.27 -18.05 -2.77
CA GLU A 63 4.16 -18.27 -3.72
C GLU A 63 2.80 -18.26 -3.01
N ARG A 64 2.70 -18.81 -1.80
CA ARG A 64 1.45 -18.74 -1.00
C ARG A 64 1.12 -17.32 -0.55
N VAL A 65 2.12 -16.52 -0.19
CA VAL A 65 1.91 -15.10 0.15
C VAL A 65 1.51 -14.31 -1.09
N ALA A 66 2.17 -14.53 -2.24
CA ALA A 66 1.82 -13.90 -3.51
C ALA A 66 0.38 -14.21 -3.93
N GLU A 67 -0.04 -15.47 -3.80
CA GLU A 67 -1.43 -15.87 -4.10
C GLU A 67 -2.42 -15.22 -3.12
N ALA A 68 -2.14 -15.24 -1.82
CA ALA A 68 -2.99 -14.59 -0.84
C ALA A 68 -3.14 -13.08 -1.13
N LEU A 69 -2.08 -12.39 -1.54
CA LEU A 69 -2.15 -10.99 -1.95
C LEU A 69 -3.09 -10.74 -3.14
N ARG A 70 -3.13 -11.66 -4.12
CA ARG A 70 -4.03 -11.59 -5.28
C ARG A 70 -5.49 -11.80 -4.89
N GLU A 71 -5.74 -12.70 -3.94
CA GLU A 71 -7.09 -13.08 -3.50
C GLU A 71 -7.67 -12.13 -2.44
N THR A 72 -6.83 -11.41 -1.68
CA THR A 72 -7.26 -10.47 -0.64
C THR A 72 -8.03 -9.29 -1.23
N SER A 73 -9.17 -8.96 -0.62
CA SER A 73 -9.86 -7.69 -0.90
C SER A 73 -9.12 -6.51 -0.28
N TRP A 74 -8.88 -5.50 -1.11
CA TRP A 74 -8.21 -4.26 -0.73
C TRP A 74 -9.16 -3.10 -0.45
N ASP A 75 -10.47 -3.37 -0.34
CA ASP A 75 -11.45 -2.34 -0.06
C ASP A 75 -11.16 -1.65 1.27
N GLY A 76 -11.14 -0.31 1.25
CA GLY A 76 -10.84 0.51 2.42
C GLY A 76 -9.38 0.52 2.88
N VAL A 77 -8.47 -0.25 2.25
CA VAL A 77 -7.08 -0.35 2.73
C VAL A 77 -6.37 0.99 2.76
N GLY A 78 -6.66 1.87 1.80
CA GLY A 78 -6.07 3.21 1.78
C GLY A 78 -6.46 4.05 3.00
N GLN A 79 -7.71 3.93 3.48
CA GLN A 79 -8.17 4.65 4.67
C GLN A 79 -7.50 4.07 5.92
N ASP A 80 -7.41 2.74 6.04
CA ASP A 80 -6.71 2.10 7.17
C ASP A 80 -5.22 2.50 7.23
N ILE A 81 -4.56 2.61 6.08
CA ILE A 81 -3.16 3.08 5.97
C ILE A 81 -3.06 4.53 6.45
N TYR A 82 -3.96 5.40 5.99
CA TYR A 82 -4.01 6.78 6.40
C TYR A 82 -4.24 6.92 7.91
N ASP A 83 -5.24 6.22 8.46
CA ASP A 83 -5.57 6.28 9.88
C ASP A 83 -4.40 5.77 10.74
N GLN A 84 -3.80 4.63 10.36
CA GLN A 84 -2.60 4.09 11.01
C GLN A 84 -1.44 5.10 11.00
N ALA A 85 -1.23 5.82 9.89
CA ALA A 85 -0.17 6.81 9.77
C ALA A 85 -0.39 8.02 10.69
N ILE A 86 -1.64 8.49 10.80
CA ILE A 86 -2.02 9.60 11.69
C ILE A 86 -1.90 9.20 13.17
N GLU A 87 -2.31 7.99 13.52
CA GLU A 87 -2.22 7.45 14.88
C GLU A 87 -0.77 7.16 15.30
N ASN A 88 0.12 6.93 14.34
CA ASN A 88 1.52 6.54 14.58
C ASN A 88 2.48 7.49 13.84
N PRO A 89 2.54 8.78 14.25
CA PRO A 89 3.39 9.76 13.60
C PRO A 89 4.87 9.42 13.79
N ARG A 90 5.67 9.56 12.73
CA ARG A 90 7.11 9.39 12.73
C ARG A 90 7.77 10.77 12.72
N ALA A 91 8.60 11.02 13.71
CA ALA A 91 9.50 12.17 13.78
C ALA A 91 10.90 11.66 14.12
N PRO A 92 11.98 12.40 13.80
CA PRO A 92 13.36 11.99 14.09
C PRO A 92 13.52 11.48 15.54
N GLN A 93 14.15 10.33 15.72
CA GLN A 93 14.46 9.79 17.05
C GLN A 93 15.69 10.48 17.63
N PRO A 94 15.92 10.40 18.96
CA PRO A 94 17.16 10.92 19.55
C PRO A 94 18.41 10.36 18.85
N GLY A 95 19.25 11.25 18.33
CA GLY A 95 20.47 10.89 17.59
C GLY A 95 20.28 10.68 16.08
N GLU A 96 19.06 10.79 15.57
CA GLU A 96 18.75 10.76 14.15
C GLU A 96 18.61 12.19 13.60
N THR A 97 19.34 12.50 12.53
CA THR A 97 19.22 13.79 11.83
C THR A 97 18.64 13.57 10.45
N TRP A 98 17.48 14.17 10.20
CA TRP A 98 16.89 14.21 8.86
C TRP A 98 17.38 15.45 8.12
N ALA A 99 17.75 15.28 6.85
CA ALA A 99 18.21 16.39 6.01
C ALA A 99 17.10 17.43 5.77
N VAL A 100 15.84 16.97 5.72
CA VAL A 100 14.64 17.80 5.59
C VAL A 100 13.64 17.31 6.61
N ASP A 101 13.48 18.07 7.69
CA ASP A 101 12.53 17.75 8.76
C ASP A 101 11.34 18.73 8.72
N THR A 102 10.39 18.42 7.85
CA THR A 102 9.13 19.17 7.71
C THR A 102 7.94 18.29 8.07
N GLN A 103 6.80 18.90 8.37
CA GLN A 103 5.57 18.18 8.63
C GLN A 103 5.17 17.28 7.45
N GLU A 104 5.31 17.78 6.23
CA GLU A 104 5.05 17.02 5.00
C GLU A 104 5.95 15.78 4.89
N THR A 105 7.25 15.92 5.20
CA THR A 105 8.19 14.79 5.18
C THR A 105 7.84 13.74 6.24
N ARG A 106 7.46 14.19 7.45
CA ARG A 106 7.03 13.30 8.53
C ARG A 106 5.77 12.53 8.16
N ASP A 107 4.76 13.23 7.63
CA ASP A 107 3.49 12.62 7.23
C ASP A 107 3.70 11.62 6.08
N ALA A 108 4.55 11.96 5.10
CA ALA A 108 4.92 11.03 4.04
C ALA A 108 5.61 9.77 4.57
N ILE A 109 6.59 9.91 5.47
CA ILE A 109 7.30 8.77 6.06
C ILE A 109 6.35 7.92 6.90
N SER A 110 5.52 8.53 7.73
CA SER A 110 4.47 7.84 8.49
C SER A 110 3.56 7.03 7.59
N PHE A 111 3.09 7.63 6.50
CA PHE A 111 2.25 6.95 5.53
C PHE A 111 2.95 5.73 4.93
N LYS A 112 4.20 5.87 4.48
CA LYS A 112 4.98 4.75 3.92
C LYS A 112 5.18 3.62 4.93
N LEU A 113 5.48 3.95 6.18
CA LEU A 113 5.68 2.97 7.25
C LEU A 113 4.38 2.27 7.66
N ALA A 114 3.22 2.89 7.42
CA ALA A 114 1.91 2.29 7.70
C ALA A 114 1.46 1.27 6.64
N ILE A 115 1.95 1.35 5.40
CA ILE A 115 1.51 0.48 4.29
C ILE A 115 1.68 -1.00 4.63
N LEU A 116 2.91 -1.44 4.90
CA LEU A 116 3.20 -2.86 5.07
C LEU A 116 2.48 -3.48 6.27
N PRO A 117 2.49 -2.90 7.49
CA PRO A 117 1.75 -3.46 8.62
C PRO A 117 0.25 -3.58 8.37
N VAL A 118 -0.37 -2.61 7.68
CA VAL A 118 -1.80 -2.67 7.36
C VAL A 118 -2.08 -3.75 6.32
N VAL A 119 -1.24 -3.86 5.30
CA VAL A 119 -1.36 -4.89 4.25
C VAL A 119 -1.18 -6.28 4.84
N GLU A 120 -0.13 -6.50 5.65
CA GLU A 120 0.13 -7.80 6.26
C GLU A 120 -1.02 -8.23 7.16
N ARG A 121 -1.60 -7.33 7.96
CA ARG A 121 -2.75 -7.66 8.83
C ARG A 121 -3.99 -8.15 8.06
N ARG A 122 -4.09 -7.86 6.76
CA ARG A 122 -5.19 -8.32 5.90
C ARG A 122 -4.93 -9.69 5.25
N LEU A 123 -3.71 -10.21 5.35
CA LEU A 123 -3.40 -11.58 4.93
C LEU A 123 -3.88 -12.60 5.99
N PRO A 124 -4.10 -13.87 5.59
CA PRO A 124 -4.31 -14.97 6.53
C PRO A 124 -3.23 -14.99 7.62
N THR A 125 -3.62 -15.20 8.87
CA THR A 125 -2.72 -15.05 10.03
C THR A 125 -1.45 -15.90 9.92
N GLU A 126 -1.55 -17.09 9.35
CA GLU A 126 -0.44 -18.02 9.11
C GLU A 126 0.55 -17.54 8.04
N LEU A 127 0.19 -16.53 7.24
CA LEU A 127 1.04 -15.94 6.19
C LEU A 127 1.62 -14.58 6.59
N GLN A 128 1.18 -13.99 7.70
CA GLN A 128 1.70 -12.70 8.17
C GLN A 128 3.17 -12.83 8.57
N GLY A 129 4.05 -12.00 8.02
CA GLY A 129 5.50 -12.08 8.22
C GLY A 129 6.17 -13.33 7.60
N ALA A 130 5.48 -14.10 6.76
CA ALA A 130 6.01 -15.33 6.19
C ALA A 130 6.92 -15.09 4.96
N ALA A 131 6.76 -13.97 4.26
CA ALA A 131 7.60 -13.59 3.14
C ALA A 131 8.91 -12.94 3.61
N SER A 132 10.04 -13.47 3.14
CA SER A 132 11.37 -12.92 3.40
C SER A 132 11.63 -11.60 2.69
N GLN A 133 10.95 -11.34 1.57
CA GLN A 133 11.25 -10.22 0.70
C GLN A 133 10.00 -9.67 0.01
N TRP A 134 9.90 -8.34 0.03
CA TRP A 134 8.83 -7.57 -0.61
C TRP A 134 9.48 -6.54 -1.55
N GLY A 135 9.36 -6.76 -2.85
CA GLY A 135 9.62 -5.73 -3.86
C GLY A 135 8.39 -4.85 -4.01
N SER A 136 8.53 -3.54 -3.99
CA SER A 136 7.38 -2.66 -4.19
C SER A 136 7.71 -1.29 -4.76
N THR A 137 6.68 -0.64 -5.30
CA THR A 137 6.71 0.75 -5.77
C THR A 137 5.31 1.34 -5.65
N ASP A 138 5.18 2.66 -5.70
CA ASP A 138 3.89 3.32 -5.70
C ASP A 138 3.88 4.62 -6.50
N THR A 139 2.67 5.10 -6.73
CA THR A 139 2.37 6.39 -7.35
C THR A 139 1.89 7.43 -6.33
N CYS A 140 2.09 7.21 -5.03
CA CYS A 140 1.50 8.03 -3.98
C CYS A 140 2.31 9.30 -3.73
N THR A 141 1.70 10.44 -4.03
CA THR A 141 2.30 11.77 -3.90
C THR A 141 1.64 12.64 -2.81
N GLY A 142 0.66 12.10 -2.09
CA GLY A 142 -0.09 12.81 -1.05
C GLY A 142 -1.26 13.65 -1.59
N PRO A 143 -1.81 14.58 -0.79
CA PRO A 143 -1.41 14.90 0.59
C PRO A 143 -1.62 13.74 1.57
N PHE A 144 -0.74 13.60 2.56
CA PHE A 144 -0.79 12.52 3.55
C PHE A 144 -1.51 12.92 4.86
N ARG A 145 -2.22 14.06 4.86
CA ARG A 145 -2.90 14.63 6.04
C ARG A 145 -4.05 15.58 5.68
#